data_AF-A0A929ENZ4-F1
#
_entry.id   AF-A0A929ENZ4-F1
#
_cell.length_a   1.000
_cell.length_b   1.000
_cell.length_c   1.000
_cell.angle_alpha   90.00
_cell.angle_beta   90.00
_cell.angle_gamma   90.00
#
_symmetry.space_group_name_H-M   'P 1'
#
loop_
_entity.id
_entity.type
_entity.pdbx_description
1 polymer ?
#
loop_
_entity_poly.entity_id
_entity_poly.type
_entity_poly.pdbx_seq_one_letter_code
_entity_poly.pdbx_strand_id
1 'polypeptide(L)'
;MNEIFENNLKALKLRKPKLADMIRSSEPSTIIIEESKSGELTFTYEGVYFHSRYDPVKEADRLCKEIDESGWNYTLIFGMGLGHLIRAIQGSRSRKLLIFEPSMDILRGLFENIDLSSILEDEDIFITESLWEVSAIIRAQSQPVDILGLHVSVAYKQFFLDELSGFTQAITNAQTANRVTMHTYIGSSEDWFVNYIKNVPNFFKYPPIDALKEAFKGLTVFLVGAGPSLEKNAEELKKVKGKAVIIAAITAYRPLVSYGVVPDFVIGIEKVELSEYFTGTEVDRDIRLLVGDISHPSMYTNHSPRGIFTV
;
A
#
# COMPACT_ATOMS: atom_id res chain seq x y z
N MET A 1 -21.34 20.82 -26.40
CA MET A 1 -20.51 20.08 -25.43
C MET A 1 -21.49 19.27 -24.60
N ASN A 2 -21.27 17.96 -24.45
CA ASN A 2 -22.21 17.08 -23.76
C ASN A 2 -22.21 17.42 -22.26
N GLU A 3 -23.36 17.87 -21.73
CA GLU A 3 -23.50 18.33 -20.35
C GLU A 3 -23.23 17.20 -19.34
N ILE A 4 -23.71 15.98 -19.63
CA ILE A 4 -23.47 14.78 -18.80
C ILE A 4 -21.96 14.51 -18.71
N PHE A 5 -21.27 14.55 -19.84
CA PHE A 5 -19.83 14.29 -19.91
C PHE A 5 -19.02 15.25 -19.05
N GLU A 6 -19.29 16.55 -19.16
CA GLU A 6 -18.58 17.57 -18.39
C GLU A 6 -18.88 17.47 -16.89
N ASN A 7 -20.12 17.18 -16.51
CA ASN A 7 -20.50 16.99 -15.11
C ASN A 7 -19.79 15.77 -14.50
N ASN A 8 -19.80 14.63 -15.19
CA ASN A 8 -19.10 13.42 -14.74
C ASN A 8 -17.59 13.66 -14.59
N LEU A 9 -16.96 14.30 -15.57
CA LEU A 9 -15.53 14.61 -15.50
C LEU A 9 -15.20 15.55 -14.34
N LYS A 10 -16.05 16.56 -14.09
CA LYS A 10 -15.88 17.47 -12.97
C LYS A 10 -15.97 16.73 -11.63
N ALA A 11 -16.95 15.85 -11.46
CA ALA A 11 -17.11 15.03 -10.25
C ALA A 11 -15.90 14.11 -10.04
N LEU A 12 -15.47 13.38 -11.08
CA LEU A 12 -14.32 12.48 -11.00
C LEU A 12 -13.02 13.24 -10.69
N LYS A 13 -12.81 14.41 -11.28
CA LYS A 13 -11.55 15.19 -11.17
C LYS A 13 -11.22 15.61 -9.73
N LEU A 14 -12.22 15.71 -8.85
CA LEU A 14 -12.01 16.00 -7.42
C LEU A 14 -11.20 14.92 -6.70
N ARG A 15 -11.38 13.66 -7.08
CA ARG A 15 -10.76 12.49 -6.43
C ARG A 15 -9.71 11.82 -7.33
N LYS A 16 -9.87 11.92 -8.65
CA LYS A 16 -9.14 11.18 -9.67
C LYS A 16 -8.78 12.06 -10.87
N PRO A 17 -7.95 13.11 -10.69
CA PRO A 17 -7.63 14.06 -11.77
C PRO A 17 -6.98 13.40 -12.98
N LYS A 18 -6.06 12.44 -12.76
CA LYS A 18 -5.38 11.73 -13.85
C LYS A 18 -6.35 10.90 -14.70
N LEU A 19 -7.25 10.14 -14.06
CA LEU A 19 -8.23 9.33 -14.78
C LEU A 19 -9.23 10.22 -15.54
N ALA A 20 -9.66 11.34 -14.96
CA ALA A 20 -10.52 12.30 -15.63
C ALA A 20 -9.85 12.90 -16.89
N ASP A 21 -8.55 13.23 -16.80
CA ASP A 21 -7.80 13.74 -17.94
C ASP A 21 -7.60 12.65 -19.01
N MET A 22 -7.34 11.40 -18.61
CA MET A 22 -7.27 10.26 -19.53
C MET A 22 -8.58 10.04 -20.29
N ILE A 23 -9.72 9.99 -19.58
CA ILE A 23 -11.05 9.87 -20.19
C ILE A 23 -11.30 11.04 -21.15
N ARG A 24 -10.97 12.28 -20.77
CA ARG A 24 -11.14 13.45 -21.67
C ARG A 24 -10.31 13.33 -22.95
N SER A 25 -9.10 12.78 -22.85
CA SER A 25 -8.17 12.64 -23.97
C SER A 25 -8.42 11.40 -24.84
N SER A 26 -9.29 10.48 -24.42
CA SER A 26 -9.57 9.28 -25.19
C SER A 26 -10.36 9.57 -26.46
N GLU A 27 -10.29 8.66 -27.42
CA GLU A 27 -11.19 8.65 -28.58
C GLU A 27 -12.66 8.55 -28.13
N PRO A 28 -13.61 9.05 -28.94
CA PRO A 28 -15.04 8.85 -28.71
C PRO A 28 -15.37 7.37 -28.60
N SER A 29 -16.34 7.05 -27.74
CA SER A 29 -16.70 5.67 -27.45
C SER A 29 -17.33 4.96 -28.66
N THR A 30 -17.05 3.66 -28.80
CA THR A 30 -17.65 2.77 -29.80
C THR A 30 -18.82 1.94 -29.28
N ILE A 31 -19.10 1.99 -27.96
CA ILE A 31 -20.26 1.31 -27.39
C ILE A 31 -21.57 1.85 -27.97
N ILE A 32 -22.57 0.98 -28.12
CA ILE A 32 -23.91 1.36 -28.57
C ILE A 32 -24.86 1.22 -27.39
N ILE A 33 -25.43 2.35 -26.95
CA ILE A 33 -26.44 2.39 -25.89
C ILE A 33 -27.83 2.27 -26.50
N GLU A 34 -28.65 1.44 -25.87
CA GLU A 34 -30.02 1.18 -26.31
C GLU A 34 -30.93 0.86 -25.11
N GLU A 35 -32.24 0.94 -25.33
CA GLU A 35 -33.24 0.55 -24.33
C GLU A 35 -33.42 -0.98 -24.33
N SER A 36 -33.40 -1.56 -23.13
CA SER A 36 -33.84 -2.94 -22.91
C SER A 36 -35.36 -3.05 -23.00
N LYS A 37 -35.90 -4.28 -22.97
CA LYS A 37 -37.36 -4.50 -22.99
C LYS A 37 -38.10 -3.89 -21.79
N SER A 38 -37.42 -3.62 -20.68
CA SER A 38 -38.01 -2.92 -19.53
C SER A 38 -37.99 -1.40 -19.66
N GLY A 39 -37.35 -0.85 -20.70
CA GLY A 39 -37.12 0.59 -20.88
C GLY A 39 -35.83 1.10 -20.23
N GLU A 40 -35.16 0.28 -19.41
CA GLU A 40 -33.87 0.64 -18.80
C GLU A 40 -32.72 0.50 -19.80
N LEU A 41 -31.69 1.35 -19.68
CA LEU A 41 -30.57 1.35 -20.62
C LEU A 41 -29.70 0.10 -20.49
N THR A 42 -29.26 -0.41 -21.63
CA THR A 42 -28.21 -1.42 -21.79
C THR A 42 -27.21 -0.95 -22.85
N PHE A 43 -26.12 -1.69 -23.04
CA PHE A 43 -25.21 -1.42 -24.14
C PHE A 43 -24.65 -2.68 -24.78
N THR A 44 -24.25 -2.53 -26.03
CA THR A 44 -23.42 -3.50 -26.73
C THR A 44 -22.02 -2.94 -26.97
N TYR A 45 -21.05 -3.84 -26.91
CA TYR A 45 -19.67 -3.60 -27.32
C TYR A 45 -19.26 -4.75 -28.24
N GLU A 46 -18.81 -4.40 -29.44
CA GLU A 46 -18.53 -5.35 -30.52
C GLU A 46 -19.69 -6.35 -30.78
N GLY A 47 -20.95 -5.87 -30.65
CA GLY A 47 -22.16 -6.66 -30.90
C GLY A 47 -22.59 -7.59 -29.77
N VAL A 48 -21.90 -7.58 -28.62
CA VAL A 48 -22.28 -8.38 -27.44
C VAL A 48 -22.84 -7.48 -26.35
N TYR A 49 -23.90 -7.94 -25.70
CA TYR A 49 -24.54 -7.24 -24.60
C TYR A 49 -23.79 -7.42 -23.29
N PHE A 50 -23.56 -6.31 -22.60
CA PHE A 50 -22.89 -6.29 -21.29
C PHE A 50 -23.85 -6.29 -20.10
N HIS A 51 -25.15 -6.08 -20.36
CA HIS A 51 -26.25 -6.26 -19.41
C HIS A 51 -27.42 -6.99 -20.07
N SER A 52 -28.35 -7.45 -19.25
CA SER A 52 -29.62 -8.05 -19.69
C SER A 52 -30.35 -7.18 -20.70
N ARG A 53 -30.75 -7.79 -21.82
CA ARG A 53 -31.63 -7.19 -22.83
C ARG A 53 -33.08 -7.06 -22.38
N TYR A 54 -33.43 -7.75 -21.30
CA TYR A 54 -34.79 -7.80 -20.79
C TYR A 54 -35.00 -6.77 -19.70
N ASP A 55 -34.13 -6.80 -18.70
CA ASP A 55 -34.24 -5.98 -17.50
C ASP A 55 -32.87 -5.94 -16.78
N PRO A 56 -32.02 -4.95 -17.07
CA PRO A 56 -30.68 -4.82 -16.49
C PRO A 56 -30.70 -4.37 -15.01
N VAL A 57 -31.73 -3.65 -14.58
CA VAL A 57 -31.89 -3.27 -13.16
C VAL A 57 -32.24 -4.50 -12.32
N LYS A 58 -33.16 -5.35 -12.79
CA LYS A 58 -33.49 -6.60 -12.08
C LYS A 58 -32.33 -7.59 -12.03
N GLU A 59 -31.48 -7.61 -13.06
CA GLU A 59 -30.21 -8.36 -13.03
C GLU A 59 -29.30 -7.83 -11.91
N ALA A 60 -29.11 -6.52 -11.84
CA ALA A 60 -28.32 -5.87 -10.79
C ALA A 60 -28.85 -6.13 -9.38
N ASP A 61 -30.16 -6.05 -9.17
CA ASP A 61 -30.80 -6.32 -7.86
C ASP A 61 -30.58 -7.76 -7.40
N ARG A 62 -30.63 -8.72 -8.33
CA ARG A 62 -30.35 -10.13 -8.02
C ARG A 62 -28.89 -10.30 -7.58
N LEU A 63 -27.95 -9.72 -8.33
CA LEU A 63 -26.53 -9.79 -8.02
C LEU A 63 -26.21 -9.10 -6.70
N CYS A 64 -26.84 -7.95 -6.42
CA CYS A 64 -26.70 -7.25 -5.15
C CYS A 64 -27.11 -8.13 -3.96
N LYS A 65 -28.22 -8.87 -4.08
CA LYS A 65 -28.64 -9.82 -3.03
C LYS A 65 -27.64 -10.94 -2.80
N GLU A 66 -27.10 -11.52 -3.88
CA GLU A 66 -26.06 -12.55 -3.78
C GLU A 66 -24.79 -12.01 -3.08
N ILE A 67 -24.40 -10.77 -3.39
CA ILE A 67 -23.30 -10.07 -2.69
C ILE A 67 -23.69 -9.77 -1.24
N ASP A 68 -24.94 -9.44 -0.96
CA ASP A 68 -25.41 -9.14 0.40
C ASP A 68 -25.34 -10.33 1.35
N GLU A 69 -25.72 -11.50 0.85
CA GLU A 69 -25.72 -12.76 1.59
C GLU A 69 -24.31 -13.32 1.81
N SER A 70 -23.31 -12.86 1.04
CA SER A 70 -21.94 -13.35 1.10
C SER A 70 -21.16 -12.95 2.36
N GLY A 71 -21.57 -11.88 3.05
CA GLY A 71 -20.85 -11.33 4.20
C GLY A 71 -19.53 -10.62 3.86
N TRP A 72 -19.30 -10.27 2.59
CA TRP A 72 -18.06 -9.60 2.17
C TRP A 72 -17.94 -8.17 2.72
N ASN A 73 -16.76 -7.85 3.28
CA ASN A 73 -16.43 -6.51 3.79
C ASN A 73 -16.00 -5.56 2.65
N TYR A 74 -15.42 -6.13 1.59
CA TYR A 74 -14.96 -5.42 0.41
C TYR A 74 -15.49 -6.14 -0.83
N THR A 75 -16.07 -5.37 -1.75
CA THR A 75 -16.55 -5.90 -3.03
C THR A 75 -15.71 -5.30 -4.17
N LEU A 76 -15.04 -6.19 -4.89
CA LEU A 76 -14.33 -5.90 -6.12
C LEU A 76 -15.27 -6.14 -7.29
N ILE A 77 -15.38 -5.16 -8.17
CA ILE A 77 -16.14 -5.29 -9.41
C ILE A 77 -15.16 -5.13 -10.57
N PHE A 78 -15.07 -6.16 -11.41
CA PHE A 78 -14.33 -6.09 -12.67
C PHE A 78 -15.30 -5.71 -13.79
N GLY A 79 -15.17 -4.47 -14.26
CA GLY A 79 -16.05 -3.84 -15.24
C GLY A 79 -17.16 -3.03 -14.59
N MET A 80 -17.28 -1.75 -14.94
CA MET A 80 -18.33 -0.87 -14.42
C MET A 80 -19.71 -1.19 -15.00
N GLY A 81 -19.73 -1.64 -16.26
CA GLY A 81 -20.97 -1.64 -17.04
C GLY A 81 -21.62 -0.25 -17.02
N LEU A 82 -22.95 -0.12 -17.09
CA LEU A 82 -23.66 1.18 -16.96
C LEU A 82 -23.87 1.60 -15.49
N GLY A 83 -23.23 0.92 -14.55
CA GLY A 83 -23.36 1.21 -13.12
C GLY A 83 -24.63 0.69 -12.44
N HIS A 84 -25.44 -0.14 -13.10
CA HIS A 84 -26.64 -0.76 -12.50
C HIS A 84 -26.32 -1.51 -11.20
N LEU A 85 -25.32 -2.40 -11.22
CA LEU A 85 -24.87 -3.12 -10.03
C LEU A 85 -24.32 -2.18 -8.95
N ILE A 86 -23.57 -1.16 -9.37
CA ILE A 86 -22.99 -0.17 -8.44
C ILE A 86 -24.12 0.55 -7.69
N ARG A 87 -25.13 1.04 -8.40
CA ARG A 87 -26.30 1.71 -7.81
C ARG A 87 -27.12 0.80 -6.90
N ALA A 88 -27.30 -0.46 -7.31
CA ALA A 88 -28.00 -1.45 -6.48
C ALA A 88 -27.29 -1.65 -5.14
N ILE A 89 -25.95 -1.70 -5.14
CA ILE A 89 -25.13 -1.82 -3.92
C ILE A 89 -25.12 -0.51 -3.11
N GLN A 90 -25.08 0.67 -3.75
CA GLN A 90 -25.21 1.96 -3.03
C GLN A 90 -26.49 2.05 -2.21
N GLY A 91 -27.58 1.45 -2.71
CA GLY A 91 -28.86 1.37 -2.00
C GLY A 91 -28.92 0.31 -0.90
N SER A 92 -27.90 -0.56 -0.78
CA SER A 92 -27.83 -1.62 0.21
C SER A 92 -26.87 -1.28 1.37
N ARG A 93 -26.58 -2.23 2.26
CA ARG A 93 -25.76 -2.00 3.46
C ARG A 93 -24.39 -1.44 3.05
N SER A 94 -23.96 -0.31 3.65
CA SER A 94 -22.68 0.37 3.32
C SER A 94 -21.52 -0.62 3.20
N ARG A 95 -20.94 -0.69 2.00
CA ARG A 95 -19.77 -1.51 1.64
C ARG A 95 -18.80 -0.66 0.84
N LYS A 96 -17.51 -0.86 1.10
CA LYS A 96 -16.45 -0.29 0.26
C LYS A 96 -16.38 -1.05 -1.06
N LEU A 97 -16.55 -0.31 -2.16
CA LEU A 97 -16.53 -0.80 -3.52
C LEU A 97 -15.24 -0.39 -4.21
N LEU A 98 -14.52 -1.38 -4.75
CA LEU A 98 -13.34 -1.14 -5.57
C LEU A 98 -13.62 -1.68 -6.97
N ILE A 99 -13.79 -0.76 -7.91
CA ILE A 99 -14.21 -1.04 -9.27
C ILE A 99 -13.03 -0.82 -10.22
N PHE A 100 -12.73 -1.85 -11.00
CA PHE A 100 -11.71 -1.83 -12.03
C PHE A 100 -12.38 -1.88 -13.39
N GLU A 101 -12.25 -0.83 -14.20
CA GLU A 101 -12.73 -0.82 -15.58
C GLU A 101 -11.55 -1.10 -16.53
N PRO A 102 -11.50 -2.27 -17.21
CA PRO A 102 -10.40 -2.60 -18.12
C PRO A 102 -10.42 -1.78 -19.42
N SER A 103 -11.55 -1.21 -19.83
CA SER A 103 -11.69 -0.56 -21.13
C SER A 103 -11.92 0.95 -21.02
N MET A 104 -10.97 1.72 -21.54
CA MET A 104 -11.15 3.18 -21.67
C MET A 104 -12.29 3.53 -22.62
N ASP A 105 -12.59 2.68 -23.60
CA ASP A 105 -13.71 2.87 -24.54
C ASP A 105 -15.06 2.77 -23.80
N ILE A 106 -15.26 1.68 -23.05
CA ILE A 106 -16.48 1.50 -22.24
C ILE A 106 -16.58 2.61 -21.18
N LEU A 107 -15.47 2.93 -20.50
CA LEU A 107 -15.44 4.01 -19.52
C LEU A 107 -15.82 5.36 -20.13
N ARG A 108 -15.29 5.66 -21.32
CA ARG A 108 -15.62 6.88 -22.07
C ARG A 108 -17.10 6.93 -22.43
N GLY A 109 -17.65 5.83 -22.94
CA GLY A 109 -19.06 5.75 -23.33
C GLY A 109 -20.00 5.92 -22.14
N LEU A 110 -19.61 5.42 -20.97
CA LEU A 110 -20.32 5.68 -19.72
C LEU A 110 -20.37 7.15 -19.38
N PHE A 111 -19.21 7.80 -19.37
CA PHE A 111 -19.10 9.21 -19.02
C PHE A 111 -19.86 10.09 -19.99
N GLU A 112 -19.95 9.71 -21.26
CA GLU A 112 -20.67 10.46 -22.29
C GLU A 112 -22.20 10.33 -22.18
N ASN A 113 -22.73 9.23 -21.64
CA ASN A 113 -24.16 8.94 -21.81
C ASN A 113 -24.94 8.69 -20.52
N ILE A 114 -24.26 8.39 -19.42
CA ILE A 114 -24.89 8.06 -18.14
C ILE A 114 -24.53 9.13 -17.12
N ASP A 115 -25.50 9.67 -16.38
CA ASP A 115 -25.21 10.54 -15.24
C ASP A 115 -24.62 9.73 -14.09
N LEU A 116 -23.31 9.81 -13.86
CA LEU A 116 -22.58 9.07 -12.84
C LEU A 116 -22.41 9.87 -11.54
N SER A 117 -23.03 11.04 -11.41
CA SER A 117 -22.78 11.96 -10.28
C SER A 117 -22.93 11.26 -8.93
N SER A 118 -24.03 10.51 -8.73
CA SER A 118 -24.28 9.78 -7.49
C SER A 118 -23.24 8.70 -7.18
N ILE A 119 -22.60 8.10 -8.20
CA ILE A 119 -21.56 7.08 -8.03
C ILE A 119 -20.22 7.76 -7.71
N LEU A 120 -19.92 8.86 -8.39
CA LEU A 120 -18.62 9.55 -8.30
C LEU A 120 -18.47 10.36 -6.99
N GLU A 121 -19.58 10.88 -6.47
CA GLU A 121 -19.65 11.60 -5.20
C GLU A 121 -19.57 10.69 -3.97
N ASP A 122 -19.80 9.39 -4.13
CA ASP A 122 -19.80 8.42 -3.05
C ASP A 122 -18.37 8.05 -2.61
N GLU A 123 -18.02 8.37 -1.36
CA GLU A 123 -16.68 8.15 -0.82
C GLU A 123 -16.32 6.67 -0.65
N ASP A 124 -17.32 5.79 -0.47
CA ASP A 124 -17.12 4.35 -0.33
C ASP A 124 -16.89 3.66 -1.70
N ILE A 125 -17.08 4.39 -2.80
CA ILE A 125 -16.82 3.91 -4.15
C ILE A 125 -15.49 4.41 -4.66
N PHE A 126 -14.64 3.47 -5.08
CA PHE A 126 -13.38 3.76 -5.73
C PHE A 126 -13.35 3.15 -7.13
N ILE A 127 -13.16 4.01 -8.14
CA ILE A 127 -13.06 3.61 -9.55
C ILE A 127 -11.62 3.82 -10.03
N THR A 128 -11.10 2.85 -10.77
CA THR A 128 -9.76 2.92 -11.37
C THR A 128 -9.64 2.02 -12.61
N GLU A 129 -8.66 2.33 -13.46
CA GLU A 129 -8.14 1.43 -14.51
C GLU A 129 -6.76 0.86 -14.14
N SER A 130 -6.21 1.24 -12.98
CA SER A 130 -4.84 0.94 -12.59
C SER A 130 -4.75 -0.24 -11.62
N LEU A 131 -4.11 -1.32 -12.06
CA LEU A 131 -3.77 -2.47 -11.22
C LEU A 131 -2.91 -2.09 -10.00
N TRP A 132 -2.07 -1.05 -10.14
CA TRP A 132 -1.24 -0.57 -9.05
C TRP A 132 -2.09 0.03 -7.94
N GLU A 133 -3.08 0.87 -8.28
CA GLU A 133 -3.98 1.47 -7.30
C GLU A 133 -4.79 0.40 -6.56
N VAL A 134 -5.35 -0.57 -7.29
CA VAL A 134 -6.05 -1.74 -6.71
C VAL A 134 -5.16 -2.46 -5.71
N SER A 135 -3.93 -2.78 -6.13
CA SER A 135 -2.97 -3.49 -5.29
C SER A 135 -2.55 -2.68 -4.06
N ALA A 136 -2.40 -1.35 -4.20
CA ALA A 136 -2.03 -0.46 -3.12
C ALA A 136 -3.14 -0.39 -2.05
N ILE A 137 -4.40 -0.28 -2.46
CA ILE A 137 -5.54 -0.29 -1.55
C ILE A 137 -5.60 -1.58 -0.75
N ILE A 138 -5.43 -2.73 -1.41
CA ILE A 138 -5.48 -4.04 -0.76
C ILE A 138 -4.31 -4.19 0.23
N ARG A 139 -3.10 -3.78 -0.16
CA ARG A 139 -1.92 -3.84 0.73
C ARG A 139 -2.05 -2.95 1.96
N ALA A 140 -2.66 -1.78 1.82
CA ALA A 140 -2.81 -0.80 2.88
C ALA A 140 -3.85 -1.16 3.95
N GLN A 141 -4.60 -2.25 3.78
CA GLN A 141 -5.62 -2.65 4.76
C GLN A 141 -4.98 -3.08 6.09
N SER A 142 -5.47 -2.49 7.19
CA SER A 142 -4.99 -2.77 8.55
C SER A 142 -5.62 -4.01 9.19
N GLN A 143 -6.46 -4.72 8.44
CA GLN A 143 -7.06 -5.99 8.82
C GLN A 143 -6.73 -7.01 7.72
N PRO A 144 -6.55 -8.30 8.05
CA PRO A 144 -6.48 -9.34 7.05
C PRO A 144 -7.68 -9.21 6.12
N VAL A 145 -7.42 -9.03 4.82
CA VAL A 145 -8.49 -8.91 3.83
C VAL A 145 -9.00 -10.32 3.50
N ASP A 146 -9.60 -10.97 4.50
CA ASP A 146 -10.02 -12.37 4.43
C ASP A 146 -11.30 -12.57 3.62
N ILE A 147 -12.01 -11.48 3.30
CA ILE A 147 -13.30 -11.55 2.62
C ILE A 147 -13.40 -10.47 1.51
N LEU A 148 -12.67 -10.69 0.41
CA LEU A 148 -12.87 -9.99 -0.85
C LEU A 148 -13.87 -10.75 -1.71
N GLY A 149 -14.95 -10.07 -2.06
CA GLY A 149 -15.81 -10.50 -3.15
C GLY A 149 -15.29 -10.07 -4.49
N LEU A 150 -15.20 -10.97 -5.47
CA LEU A 150 -14.96 -10.58 -6.86
C LEU A 150 -16.20 -10.86 -7.70
N HIS A 151 -16.80 -9.80 -8.22
CA HIS A 151 -17.86 -9.88 -9.22
C HIS A 151 -17.30 -9.60 -10.61
N VAL A 152 -17.61 -10.49 -11.56
CA VAL A 152 -17.29 -10.34 -12.99
C VAL A 152 -18.51 -10.78 -13.81
N SER A 153 -18.99 -9.94 -14.72
CA SER A 153 -20.06 -10.36 -15.63
C SER A 153 -19.53 -11.33 -16.69
N VAL A 154 -20.42 -12.12 -17.29
CA VAL A 154 -20.05 -13.07 -18.37
C VAL A 154 -19.44 -12.32 -19.56
N ALA A 155 -19.99 -11.17 -19.92
CA ALA A 155 -19.48 -10.35 -21.01
C ALA A 155 -18.07 -9.82 -20.72
N TYR A 156 -17.83 -9.26 -19.53
CA TYR A 156 -16.48 -8.79 -19.16
C TYR A 156 -15.47 -9.94 -19.17
N LYS A 157 -15.83 -11.11 -18.64
CA LYS A 157 -14.96 -12.28 -18.65
C LYS A 157 -14.61 -12.76 -20.07
N GLN A 158 -15.55 -12.64 -21.01
CA GLN A 158 -15.33 -13.05 -22.40
C GLN A 158 -14.43 -12.08 -23.16
N PHE A 159 -14.62 -10.78 -22.99
CA PHE A 159 -13.88 -9.76 -23.75
C PHE A 159 -12.52 -9.40 -23.15
N PHE A 160 -12.38 -9.48 -21.84
CA PHE A 160 -11.22 -8.97 -21.11
C PHE A 160 -10.58 -10.07 -20.26
N LEU A 161 -10.40 -11.26 -20.84
CA LEU A 161 -9.90 -12.43 -20.12
C LEU A 161 -8.44 -12.25 -19.65
N ASP A 162 -7.62 -11.59 -20.47
CA ASP A 162 -6.21 -11.33 -20.15
C ASP A 162 -6.09 -10.26 -19.06
N GLU A 163 -6.88 -9.19 -19.15
CA GLU A 163 -6.96 -8.15 -18.14
C GLU A 163 -7.52 -8.69 -16.82
N LEU A 164 -8.53 -9.56 -16.88
CA LEU A 164 -9.07 -10.25 -15.71
C LEU A 164 -8.01 -11.16 -15.06
N SER A 165 -7.19 -11.83 -15.86
CA SER A 165 -6.08 -12.64 -15.36
C SER A 165 -5.02 -11.77 -14.68
N GLY A 166 -4.65 -10.65 -15.28
CA GLY A 166 -3.76 -9.65 -14.67
C GLY A 166 -4.32 -9.08 -13.37
N PHE A 167 -5.62 -8.77 -13.35
CA PHE A 167 -6.33 -8.23 -12.19
C PHE A 167 -6.37 -9.22 -11.03
N THR A 168 -6.79 -10.46 -11.28
CA THR A 168 -6.84 -11.52 -10.26
C THR A 168 -5.45 -11.86 -9.70
N GLN A 169 -4.41 -11.86 -10.54
CA GLN A 169 -3.03 -12.05 -10.09
C GLN A 169 -2.56 -10.89 -9.21
N ALA A 170 -2.85 -9.64 -9.60
CA ALA A 170 -2.50 -8.45 -8.83
C ALA A 170 -3.15 -8.46 -7.44
N ILE A 171 -4.44 -8.80 -7.36
CA ILE A 171 -5.17 -8.97 -6.10
C ILE A 171 -4.55 -10.06 -5.24
N THR A 172 -4.29 -11.25 -5.81
CA THR A 172 -3.72 -12.38 -5.07
C THR A 172 -2.35 -12.05 -4.48
N ASN A 173 -1.51 -11.36 -5.27
CA ASN A 173 -0.20 -10.89 -4.81
C ASN A 173 -0.32 -9.85 -3.70
N ALA A 174 -1.25 -8.89 -3.85
CA ALA A 174 -1.49 -7.86 -2.85
C ALA A 174 -2.03 -8.44 -1.53
N GLN A 175 -2.96 -9.40 -1.60
CA GLN A 175 -3.46 -10.12 -0.42
C GLN A 175 -2.36 -10.93 0.25
N THR A 176 -1.51 -11.61 -0.52
CA THR A 176 -0.39 -12.37 0.04
C THR A 176 0.60 -11.46 0.78
N ALA A 177 0.95 -10.32 0.18
CA ALA A 177 1.81 -9.33 0.80
C ALA A 177 1.18 -8.76 2.08
N ASN A 178 -0.10 -8.38 2.03
CA ASN A 178 -0.84 -7.90 3.19
C ASN A 178 -0.84 -8.94 4.32
N ARG A 179 -1.13 -10.20 4.01
CA ARG A 179 -1.16 -11.29 5.00
C ARG A 179 0.21 -11.51 5.66
N VAL A 180 1.30 -11.47 4.91
CA VAL A 180 2.67 -11.57 5.47
C VAL A 180 2.93 -10.40 6.42
N THR A 181 2.68 -9.17 5.98
CA THR A 181 2.84 -7.97 6.83
C THR A 181 2.00 -8.05 8.09
N MET A 182 0.74 -8.45 7.97
CA MET A 182 -0.18 -8.57 9.10
C MET A 182 0.21 -9.70 10.06
N HIS A 183 0.71 -10.84 9.57
CA HIS A 183 1.23 -11.89 10.46
C HIS A 183 2.44 -11.40 11.25
N THR A 184 3.37 -10.70 10.60
CA THR A 184 4.51 -10.09 11.29
C THR A 184 4.04 -9.08 12.32
N TYR A 185 3.08 -8.22 11.96
CA TYR A 185 2.53 -7.21 12.84
C TYR A 185 1.83 -7.84 14.06
N ILE A 186 0.87 -8.73 13.83
CA ILE A 186 0.11 -9.40 14.91
C ILE A 186 1.06 -10.16 15.82
N GLY A 187 1.96 -10.98 15.27
CA GLY A 187 2.90 -11.79 16.03
C GLY A 187 3.97 -10.99 16.78
N SER A 188 4.22 -9.74 16.40
CA SER A 188 5.22 -8.87 17.04
C SER A 188 4.61 -7.72 17.85
N SER A 189 3.29 -7.52 17.77
CA SER A 189 2.63 -6.32 18.30
C SER A 189 2.74 -6.25 19.82
N GLU A 190 2.57 -7.38 20.51
CA GLU A 190 2.71 -7.45 21.96
C GLU A 190 4.14 -7.13 22.39
N ASP A 191 5.15 -7.76 21.78
CA ASP A 191 6.56 -7.51 22.08
C ASP A 191 6.94 -6.05 21.84
N TRP A 192 6.56 -5.48 20.69
CA TRP A 192 6.82 -4.07 20.37
C TRP A 192 6.15 -3.12 21.35
N PHE A 193 4.91 -3.40 21.73
CA PHE A 193 4.19 -2.58 22.70
C PHE A 193 4.83 -2.66 24.09
N VAL A 194 5.15 -3.88 24.56
CA VAL A 194 5.84 -4.09 25.84
C VAL A 194 7.20 -3.40 25.84
N ASN A 195 7.98 -3.52 24.76
CA ASN A 195 9.26 -2.85 24.61
C ASN A 195 9.11 -1.33 24.62
N TYR A 196 8.16 -0.78 23.86
CA TYR A 196 7.86 0.64 23.84
C TYR A 196 7.60 1.16 25.26
N ILE A 197 6.68 0.54 26.01
CA ILE A 197 6.35 0.95 27.38
C ILE A 197 7.57 0.87 28.30
N LYS A 198 8.38 -0.19 28.19
CA LYS A 198 9.63 -0.33 28.95
C LYS A 198 10.67 0.74 28.56
N ASN A 199 10.62 1.24 27.32
CA ASN A 199 11.56 2.23 26.81
C ASN A 199 11.10 3.68 27.07
N VAL A 200 9.83 3.95 27.39
CA VAL A 200 9.34 5.31 27.70
C VAL A 200 10.24 6.08 28.67
N PRO A 201 10.71 5.50 29.80
CA PRO A 201 11.63 6.22 30.70
C PRO A 201 12.96 6.63 30.04
N ASN A 202 13.42 5.86 29.05
CA ASN A 202 14.66 6.13 28.33
C ASN A 202 14.54 7.35 27.40
N PHE A 203 13.35 7.67 26.89
CA PHE A 203 13.10 8.85 26.03
C PHE A 203 13.31 10.17 26.78
N PHE A 204 13.14 10.15 28.11
CA PHE A 204 13.42 11.31 28.96
C PHE A 204 14.87 11.32 29.48
N LYS A 205 15.56 10.18 29.43
CA LYS A 205 16.94 10.02 29.90
C LYS A 205 17.97 10.35 28.83
N TYR A 206 17.68 9.99 27.58
CA TYR A 206 18.60 10.13 26.45
C TYR A 206 18.05 11.11 25.43
N PRO A 207 18.91 11.86 24.72
CA PRO A 207 18.47 12.80 23.69
C PRO A 207 17.83 12.08 22.49
N PRO A 208 16.83 12.68 21.84
CA PRO A 208 16.31 12.17 20.58
C PRO A 208 17.34 12.32 19.46
N ILE A 209 17.20 11.54 18.39
CA ILE A 209 18.05 11.63 17.20
C ILE A 209 18.02 13.03 16.56
N ASP A 210 16.94 13.79 16.73
CA ASP A 210 16.82 15.20 16.34
C ASP A 210 17.91 16.09 16.96
N ALA A 211 18.49 15.71 18.10
CA ALA A 211 19.63 16.42 18.69
C ALA A 211 20.89 16.37 17.81
N LEU A 212 20.96 15.43 16.86
CA LEU A 212 22.03 15.33 15.87
C LEU A 212 21.74 16.12 14.58
N LYS A 213 20.61 16.82 14.50
CA LYS A 213 20.24 17.63 13.33
C LYS A 213 21.34 18.66 13.04
N GLU A 214 21.82 18.66 11.80
CA GLU A 214 22.94 19.47 11.32
C GLU A 214 24.31 19.25 12.00
N ALA A 215 24.42 18.36 12.99
CA ALA A 215 25.68 18.11 13.73
C ALA A 215 26.83 17.63 12.82
N PHE A 216 26.49 17.03 11.68
CA PHE A 216 27.44 16.50 10.68
C PHE A 216 27.29 17.16 9.31
N LYS A 217 26.71 18.37 9.26
CA LYS A 217 26.51 19.11 8.00
C LYS A 217 27.84 19.33 7.29
N GLY A 218 27.91 18.94 6.01
CA GLY A 218 29.13 19.05 5.19
C GLY A 218 30.14 17.91 5.39
N LEU A 219 29.87 16.95 6.27
CA LEU A 219 30.67 15.73 6.38
C LEU A 219 30.07 14.58 5.58
N THR A 220 30.93 13.71 5.06
CA THR A 220 30.53 12.44 4.45
C THR A 220 30.08 11.46 5.54
N VAL A 221 29.00 10.71 5.27
CA VAL A 221 28.49 9.64 6.14
C VAL A 221 28.62 8.30 5.43
N PHE A 222 29.21 7.32 6.09
CA PHE A 222 29.29 5.93 5.65
C PHE A 222 28.28 5.09 6.44
N LEU A 223 27.30 4.50 5.74
CA LEU A 223 26.36 3.54 6.30
C LEU A 223 26.88 2.11 6.02
N VAL A 224 27.12 1.34 7.07
CA VAL A 224 27.80 0.05 6.98
C VAL A 224 26.88 -1.08 7.41
N GLY A 225 26.56 -1.98 6.47
CA GLY A 225 25.81 -3.22 6.73
C GLY A 225 26.71 -4.46 6.76
N ALA A 226 26.15 -5.59 7.21
CA ALA A 226 26.87 -6.87 7.37
C ALA A 226 27.07 -7.65 6.04
N GLY A 227 27.19 -6.95 4.92
CA GLY A 227 27.31 -7.59 3.60
C GLY A 227 28.69 -8.23 3.36
N PRO A 228 28.83 -9.19 2.42
CA PRO A 228 30.09 -9.88 2.13
C PRO A 228 31.25 -8.96 1.71
N SER A 229 30.96 -7.73 1.26
CA SER A 229 31.96 -6.73 0.88
C SER A 229 32.60 -6.01 2.08
N LEU A 230 32.13 -6.25 3.30
CA LEU A 230 32.57 -5.53 4.50
C LEU A 230 34.07 -5.64 4.71
N GLU A 231 34.62 -6.85 4.62
CA GLU A 231 36.06 -7.12 4.75
C GLU A 231 36.88 -6.33 3.72
N LYS A 232 36.44 -6.34 2.45
CA LYS A 232 37.13 -5.69 1.34
C LYS A 232 37.24 -4.17 1.52
N ASN A 233 36.26 -3.57 2.19
CA ASN A 233 36.17 -2.13 2.37
C ASN A 233 36.73 -1.68 3.73
N ALA A 234 37.13 -2.60 4.61
CA ALA A 234 37.59 -2.24 5.96
C ALA A 234 38.82 -1.32 5.95
N GLU A 235 39.79 -1.58 5.06
CA GLU A 235 40.99 -0.74 4.94
C GLU A 235 40.68 0.70 4.50
N GLU A 236 39.70 0.89 3.62
CA GLU A 236 39.25 2.24 3.24
C GLU A 236 38.49 2.93 4.38
N LEU A 237 37.67 2.16 5.12
CA LEU A 237 36.95 2.67 6.28
C LEU A 237 37.91 3.13 7.40
N LYS A 238 39.06 2.46 7.59
CA LYS A 238 40.12 2.93 8.51
C LYS A 238 40.66 4.30 8.12
N LYS A 239 40.91 4.54 6.81
CA LYS A 239 41.52 5.78 6.30
C LYS A 239 40.63 7.01 6.49
N VAL A 240 39.32 6.82 6.57
CA VAL A 240 38.33 7.89 6.72
C VAL A 240 37.91 8.14 8.18
N LYS A 241 38.36 7.32 9.13
CA LYS A 241 38.07 7.53 10.55
C LYS A 241 38.55 8.92 10.99
N GLY A 242 37.67 9.67 11.65
CA GLY A 242 37.92 11.05 12.07
C GLY A 242 37.77 12.11 10.96
N LYS A 243 37.58 11.71 9.70
CA LYS A 243 37.31 12.61 8.55
C LYS A 243 35.88 12.51 8.04
N ALA A 244 35.20 11.41 8.35
CA ALA A 244 33.82 11.11 8.00
C ALA A 244 33.12 10.44 9.18
N VAL A 245 31.80 10.42 9.15
CA VAL A 245 30.98 9.73 10.16
C VAL A 245 30.73 8.30 9.68
N ILE A 246 31.02 7.31 10.53
CA ILE A 246 30.76 5.91 10.25
C ILE A 246 29.61 5.43 11.13
N ILE A 247 28.54 4.95 10.49
CA ILE A 247 27.35 4.41 11.17
C ILE A 247 27.20 2.95 10.75
N ALA A 248 27.28 2.02 11.70
CA ALA A 248 27.10 0.60 11.46
C ALA A 248 25.69 0.15 11.84
N ALA A 249 25.07 -0.71 11.02
CA ALA A 249 24.00 -1.57 11.51
C ALA A 249 24.57 -2.49 12.59
N ILE A 250 23.80 -2.79 13.63
CA ILE A 250 24.23 -3.66 14.74
C ILE A 250 24.82 -5.00 14.28
N THR A 251 24.26 -5.62 13.26
CA THR A 251 24.78 -6.87 12.69
C THR A 251 26.17 -6.74 12.05
N ALA A 252 26.55 -5.52 11.63
CA ALA A 252 27.86 -5.22 11.06
C ALA A 252 28.90 -4.84 12.13
N TYR A 253 28.47 -4.49 13.34
CA TYR A 253 29.32 -3.88 14.36
C TYR A 253 30.50 -4.76 14.76
N ARG A 254 30.25 -5.96 15.29
CA ARG A 254 31.30 -6.88 15.72
C ARG A 254 32.26 -7.30 14.59
N PRO A 255 31.79 -7.65 13.37
CA PRO A 255 32.67 -7.87 12.24
C PRO A 255 33.54 -6.65 11.90
N LEU A 256 32.95 -5.45 11.88
CA LEU A 256 33.67 -4.21 11.55
C LEU A 256 34.79 -3.92 12.58
N VAL A 257 34.51 -4.13 13.87
CA VAL A 257 35.52 -4.02 14.94
C VAL A 257 36.60 -5.08 14.78
N SER A 258 36.25 -6.31 14.40
CA SER A 258 37.25 -7.38 14.17
C SER A 258 38.24 -7.04 13.05
N TYR A 259 37.81 -6.22 12.07
CA TYR A 259 38.69 -5.69 11.04
C TYR A 259 39.47 -4.44 11.47
N GLY A 260 39.33 -3.99 12.71
CA GLY A 260 40.02 -2.82 13.26
C GLY A 260 39.36 -1.49 12.91
N VAL A 261 38.06 -1.48 12.60
CA VAL A 261 37.29 -0.25 12.38
C VAL A 261 36.26 -0.10 13.50
N VAL A 262 36.39 0.95 14.30
CA VAL A 262 35.37 1.30 15.31
C VAL A 262 34.43 2.35 14.70
N PRO A 263 33.12 2.09 14.56
CA PRO A 263 32.19 3.09 14.04
C PRO A 263 31.97 4.22 15.04
N ASP A 264 31.40 5.34 14.60
CA ASP A 264 30.99 6.44 15.49
C ASP A 264 29.61 6.17 16.11
N PHE A 265 28.74 5.53 15.34
CA PHE A 265 27.40 5.13 15.74
C PHE A 265 27.10 3.67 15.39
N VAL A 266 26.28 3.02 16.21
CA VAL A 266 25.67 1.72 15.91
C VAL A 266 24.14 1.84 16.00
N ILE A 267 23.42 1.42 14.96
CA ILE A 267 21.96 1.42 14.92
C ILE A 267 21.43 0.04 15.32
N GLY A 268 20.55 0.02 16.32
CA GLY A 268 19.76 -1.16 16.70
C GLY A 268 18.29 -0.80 16.83
N ILE A 269 17.45 -1.40 15.99
CA ILE A 269 15.99 -1.16 15.95
C ILE A 269 15.17 -2.44 16.15
N GLU A 270 15.83 -3.56 16.48
CA GLU A 270 15.17 -4.86 16.58
C GLU A 270 14.49 -5.05 17.93
N LYS A 271 13.34 -5.72 17.91
CA LYS A 271 12.58 -6.06 19.12
C LYS A 271 13.20 -7.15 19.98
N VAL A 272 14.10 -7.94 19.38
CA VAL A 272 14.78 -9.07 20.03
C VAL A 272 16.07 -8.59 20.69
N GLU A 273 16.53 -9.33 21.68
CA GLU A 273 17.82 -9.04 22.30
C GLU A 273 18.97 -9.24 21.28
N LEU A 274 19.82 -8.21 21.15
CA LEU A 274 20.95 -8.19 20.22
C LEU A 274 22.32 -8.10 20.91
N SER A 275 22.39 -8.52 22.18
CA SER A 275 23.60 -8.42 22.99
C SER A 275 24.79 -9.21 22.38
N GLU A 276 24.52 -10.25 21.59
CA GLU A 276 25.54 -11.07 20.90
C GLU A 276 26.37 -10.31 19.83
N TYR A 277 25.83 -9.21 19.31
CA TYR A 277 26.47 -8.39 18.28
C TYR A 277 27.44 -7.36 18.86
N PHE A 278 27.48 -7.20 20.18
CA PHE A 278 28.48 -6.41 20.86
C PHE A 278 29.78 -7.20 21.03
N THR A 279 30.89 -6.50 21.23
CA THR A 279 32.20 -7.16 21.36
C THR A 279 32.43 -7.74 22.75
N GLY A 280 31.76 -7.18 23.78
CA GLY A 280 32.00 -7.51 25.17
C GLY A 280 33.32 -6.94 25.71
N THR A 281 33.95 -6.02 24.96
CA THR A 281 35.25 -5.42 25.29
C THR A 281 35.10 -3.92 25.56
N GLU A 282 36.20 -3.26 25.97
CA GLU A 282 36.20 -1.82 26.22
C GLU A 282 35.82 -0.98 24.98
N VAL A 283 35.98 -1.53 23.77
CA VAL A 283 35.61 -0.87 22.50
C VAL A 283 34.12 -0.51 22.46
N ASP A 284 33.26 -1.27 23.14
CA ASP A 284 31.82 -0.98 23.21
C ASP A 284 31.54 0.37 23.91
N ARG A 285 32.48 0.88 24.71
CA ARG A 285 32.37 2.18 25.39
C ARG A 285 32.73 3.37 24.51
N ASP A 286 33.31 3.13 23.32
CA ASP A 286 33.71 4.20 22.40
C ASP A 286 32.59 4.60 21.41
N ILE A 287 31.63 3.70 21.20
CA ILE A 287 30.53 3.90 20.26
C ILE A 287 29.34 4.65 20.88
N ARG A 288 28.51 5.27 20.03
CA ARG A 288 27.19 5.77 20.40
C ARG A 288 26.12 4.87 19.81
N LEU A 289 25.04 4.62 20.54
CA LEU A 289 23.91 3.86 20.03
C LEU A 289 22.81 4.77 19.51
N LEU A 290 22.22 4.39 18.38
CA LEU A 290 20.94 4.89 17.89
C LEU A 290 19.93 3.76 18.10
N VAL A 291 18.99 3.95 19.03
CA VAL A 291 18.09 2.88 19.50
C VAL A 291 16.66 3.25 19.20
N GLY A 292 15.93 2.39 18.49
CA GLY A 292 14.52 2.62 18.17
C GLY A 292 13.61 2.49 19.39
N ASP A 293 12.51 3.23 19.39
CA ASP A 293 11.45 3.21 20.40
C ASP A 293 10.92 1.80 20.77
N ILE A 294 10.76 0.91 19.79
CA ILE A 294 10.27 -0.48 19.95
C ILE A 294 11.38 -1.53 20.14
N SER A 295 12.64 -1.09 20.25
CA SER A 295 13.79 -1.99 20.37
C SER A 295 13.79 -2.74 21.70
N HIS A 296 14.46 -3.89 21.75
CA HIS A 296 14.59 -4.62 23.02
C HIS A 296 15.23 -3.75 24.12
N PRO A 297 14.66 -3.69 25.34
CA PRO A 297 15.12 -2.78 26.40
C PRO A 297 16.59 -2.96 26.81
N SER A 298 17.17 -4.15 26.60
CA SER A 298 18.59 -4.42 26.88
C SER A 298 19.54 -3.48 26.12
N MET A 299 19.11 -2.95 24.97
CA MET A 299 19.85 -1.96 24.19
C MET A 299 20.14 -0.68 24.98
N TYR A 300 19.33 -0.35 25.99
CA TYR A 300 19.52 0.82 26.85
C TYR A 300 20.31 0.54 28.13
N THR A 301 20.47 -0.73 28.53
CA THR A 301 20.94 -1.09 29.88
C THR A 301 22.26 -1.87 29.90
N ASN A 302 22.57 -2.67 28.87
CA ASN A 302 23.56 -3.76 29.03
C ASN A 302 24.96 -3.46 28.47
N HIS A 303 25.15 -2.38 27.70
CA HIS A 303 26.34 -2.23 26.85
C HIS A 303 27.24 -1.02 27.17
N SER A 304 26.87 -0.21 28.16
CA SER A 304 27.61 0.99 28.61
C SER A 304 28.30 1.79 27.49
N PRO A 305 27.58 2.15 26.40
CA PRO A 305 28.16 2.90 25.29
C PRO A 305 28.53 4.32 25.73
N ARG A 306 29.32 5.02 24.91
CA ARG A 306 29.66 6.44 25.12
C ARG A 306 28.43 7.32 25.26
N GLY A 307 27.36 6.96 24.57
CA GLY A 307 26.09 7.66 24.61
C GLY A 307 25.01 6.91 23.84
N ILE A 308 23.76 7.28 24.09
CA ILE A 308 22.58 6.71 23.42
C ILE A 308 21.75 7.87 22.89
N PHE A 309 21.18 7.70 21.70
CA PHE A 309 20.13 8.54 21.14
C PHE A 309 18.91 7.69 20.83
N THR A 310 17.73 8.20 21.14
CA THR A 310 16.46 7.53 20.86
C THR A 310 15.97 7.91 19.47
N VAL A 311 15.53 6.93 18.68
CA VAL A 311 14.98 7.08 17.32
C VAL A 311 13.48 6.92 17.35
#